data_AF-A0A260WF58-F1
#
_entry.id   AF-A0A260WF58-F1
#
_cell.length_a   1.000
_cell.length_b   1.000
_cell.length_c   1.000
_cell.angle_alpha   90.00
_cell.angle_beta   90.00
_cell.angle_gamma   90.00
#
_symmetry.space_group_name_H-M   'P 1'
#
loop_
_entity.id
_entity.type
_entity.pdbx_description
1 polymer ?
#
loop_
_entity_poly.entity_id
_entity_poly.type
_entity_poly.pdbx_seq_one_letter_code
_entity_poly.pdbx_strand_id
1 'polypeptide(L)'
;MRMTKRRCPHCNSAVDATTLVGEGTSAPDADDVNVCLYCAKVSVFTAYGLRLATDIEAAEFEEDPDVQLAVRTVETLILKNGLNDGL
;
A
#
# COMPACT_ATOMS: atom_id res chain seq x y z
N MET A 1 -18.47 7.21 -11.60
CA MET A 1 -17.32 8.13 -11.58
C MET A 1 -16.09 7.32 -11.95
N ARG A 2 -15.40 7.58 -13.08
CA ARG A 2 -14.18 6.84 -13.45
C ARG A 2 -13.10 7.23 -12.44
N MET A 3 -12.74 6.34 -11.50
CA MET A 3 -11.63 6.58 -10.60
C MET A 3 -10.37 6.79 -11.45
N THR A 4 -9.82 8.00 -11.41
CA THR A 4 -8.47 8.29 -11.90
C THR A 4 -7.53 7.30 -11.23
N LYS A 5 -6.79 6.51 -12.03
CA LYS A 5 -5.90 5.45 -11.53
C LYS A 5 -5.03 6.01 -10.41
N ARG A 6 -5.24 5.56 -9.17
CA ARG A 6 -4.39 5.93 -8.04
C ARG A 6 -3.04 5.27 -8.31
N ARG A 7 -1.97 6.04 -8.43
CA ARG A 7 -0.62 5.50 -8.68
C ARG A 7 0.20 5.54 -7.40
N CYS A 8 0.99 4.52 -7.17
CA CYS A 8 1.94 4.51 -6.06
C CYS A 8 2.94 5.66 -6.27
N PRO A 9 3.11 6.57 -5.30
CA PRO A 9 4.05 7.69 -5.43
C PRO A 9 5.51 7.25 -5.44
N HIS A 10 5.81 6.00 -5.05
CA HIS A 10 7.17 5.49 -4.98
C HIS A 10 7.65 4.78 -6.25
N CYS A 11 6.80 3.94 -6.86
CA CYS A 11 7.18 3.12 -8.02
C CYS A 11 6.33 3.40 -9.26
N ASN A 12 5.37 4.34 -9.16
CA ASN A 12 4.45 4.73 -10.23
C ASN A 12 3.52 3.62 -10.76
N SER A 13 3.54 2.44 -10.14
CA SER A 13 2.61 1.35 -10.49
C SER A 13 1.17 1.76 -10.21
N ALA A 14 0.24 1.28 -11.04
CA ALA A 14 -1.18 1.51 -10.80
C ALA A 14 -1.62 0.72 -9.57
N VAL A 15 -2.25 1.39 -8.61
CA VAL A 15 -2.96 0.79 -7.48
C VAL A 15 -4.42 0.76 -7.90
N ASP A 16 -4.76 -0.28 -8.65
CA ASP A 16 -6.05 -0.51 -9.28
C ASP A 16 -7.07 -1.18 -8.35
N ALA A 17 -6.59 -1.87 -7.31
CA ALA A 17 -7.39 -2.36 -6.21
C ALA A 17 -6.66 -2.18 -4.87
N THR A 18 -7.42 -1.90 -3.83
CA THR A 18 -6.97 -1.90 -2.44
C THR A 18 -7.94 -2.76 -1.65
N THR A 19 -7.41 -3.69 -0.85
CA THR A 19 -8.20 -4.46 0.10
C THR A 19 -7.79 -4.05 1.51
N LEU A 20 -8.76 -3.89 2.40
CA LEU A 20 -8.49 -3.74 3.83
C LEU A 20 -7.87 -5.04 4.37
N VAL A 21 -7.00 -4.90 5.36
CA VAL A 21 -6.54 -6.03 6.17
C VAL A 21 -7.61 -6.26 7.26
N GLY A 22 -8.43 -7.31 7.12
CA GLY A 22 -9.54 -7.62 8.03
C GLY A 22 -10.91 -7.77 7.34
N GLU A 23 -12.01 -7.57 8.07
CA GLU A 23 -13.37 -7.59 7.54
C GLU A 23 -13.83 -6.17 7.14
N GLY A 24 -13.91 -5.88 5.84
CA GLY A 24 -14.49 -4.62 5.36
C GLY A 24 -14.68 -4.61 3.85
N THR A 25 -15.88 -4.23 3.41
CA THR A 25 -16.23 -3.98 1.99
C THR A 25 -16.18 -2.49 1.64
N SER A 26 -15.73 -1.65 2.56
CA SER A 26 -15.63 -0.20 2.40
C SER A 26 -14.42 0.19 1.57
N ALA A 27 -14.58 1.24 0.76
CA ALA A 27 -13.46 1.94 0.15
C ALA A 27 -12.60 2.58 1.25
N PRO A 28 -11.28 2.72 1.04
CA PRO A 28 -10.42 3.41 1.99
C PRO A 28 -10.79 4.89 2.08
N ASP A 29 -10.75 5.42 3.30
CA ASP A 29 -10.97 6.81 3.62
C ASP A 29 -9.70 7.65 3.36
N ALA A 30 -9.84 8.98 3.42
CA ALA A 30 -8.68 9.84 3.43
C ALA A 30 -7.87 9.58 4.71
N ASP A 31 -6.54 9.65 4.59
CA ASP A 31 -5.56 9.38 5.63
C ASP A 31 -5.40 7.89 6.04
N ASP A 32 -6.12 6.97 5.40
CA ASP A 32 -5.84 5.53 5.51
C ASP A 32 -4.45 5.17 4.94
N VAL A 33 -3.84 4.14 5.51
CA VAL A 33 -2.52 3.64 5.10
C VAL A 33 -2.65 2.63 3.95
N ASN A 34 -1.79 2.79 2.94
CA ASN A 34 -1.68 1.88 1.79
C ASN A 34 -0.26 1.31 1.69
N VAL A 35 -0.17 -0.03 1.65
CA VAL A 35 1.07 -0.76 1.35
C VAL A 35 1.04 -1.22 -0.11
N CYS A 36 2.00 -0.77 -0.91
CA CYS A 36 2.00 -1.08 -2.34
C CYS A 36 2.43 -2.53 -2.64
N LEU A 37 1.56 -3.33 -3.25
CA LEU A 37 1.84 -4.72 -3.65
C LEU A 37 3.06 -4.92 -4.58
N TYR A 38 3.54 -3.86 -5.23
CA TYR A 38 4.64 -3.94 -6.19
C TYR A 38 6.00 -3.53 -5.62
N CYS A 39 6.04 -2.68 -4.59
CA CYS A 39 7.30 -2.21 -4.02
C CYS A 39 7.36 -2.24 -2.49
N ALA A 40 6.32 -2.77 -1.83
CA ALA A 40 6.13 -2.85 -0.39
C ALA A 40 6.17 -1.50 0.37
N LYS A 41 6.38 -0.37 -0.32
CA LYS A 41 6.44 0.94 0.34
C LYS A 41 5.07 1.45 0.74
N VAL A 42 5.07 2.18 1.86
CA VAL A 42 3.90 2.77 2.50
C VAL A 42 3.57 4.12 1.87
N SER A 43 2.28 4.40 1.71
CA SER A 43 1.71 5.63 1.20
C SER A 43 0.39 5.91 1.91
N VAL A 44 -0.12 7.14 1.82
CA VAL A 44 -1.34 7.55 2.53
C VAL A 44 -2.43 7.91 1.53
N PHE A 45 -3.66 7.47 1.77
CA PHE A 45 -4.82 7.82 0.97
C PHE A 45 -5.20 9.29 1.14
N THR A 46 -5.70 9.87 0.06
CA THR A 46 -6.26 11.22 0.03
C THR A 46 -7.56 11.16 -0.78
N ALA A 47 -8.35 12.23 -0.74
CA ALA A 47 -9.54 12.36 -1.59
C ALA A 47 -9.25 12.18 -3.09
N TYR A 48 -8.01 12.43 -3.53
CA TYR A 48 -7.64 12.47 -4.95
C TYR A 48 -6.69 11.34 -5.39
N GLY A 49 -6.15 10.55 -4.47
CA GLY A 49 -5.14 9.55 -4.79
C GLY A 49 -4.29 9.13 -3.60
N LEU A 50 -3.01 8.85 -3.87
CA LEU A 50 -2.03 8.49 -2.85
C LEU A 50 -0.95 9.56 -2.75
N ARG A 51 -0.51 9.85 -1.52
CA ARG A 51 0.65 10.70 -1.24
C ARG A 51 1.74 9.92 -0.50
N LEU A 52 2.94 10.49 -0.49
CA LEU A 52 3.99 10.05 0.42
C LEU A 52 3.56 10.37 1.86
N ALA A 53 3.93 9.48 2.78
CA ALA A 53 3.92 9.81 4.20
C ALA A 53 4.91 10.95 4.45
N THR A 54 4.59 11.82 5.41
CA THR A 54 5.55 12.75 6.01
C THR A 54 6.55 11.97 6.88
N ASP A 55 7.67 12.60 7.24
CA ASP A 55 8.68 11.94 8.07
C ASP A 55 8.12 11.52 9.45
N ILE A 56 7.17 12.29 10.00
CA ILE A 56 6.52 11.98 11.27
C ILE A 56 5.60 10.76 11.12
N GLU A 57 4.72 10.76 10.11
CA GLU A 57 3.84 9.62 9.83
C GLU A 57 4.65 8.35 9.52
N ALA A 58 5.76 8.48 8.79
CA ALA A 58 6.63 7.35 8.50
C ALA A 58 7.20 6.71 9.78
N ALA A 59 7.63 7.52 10.74
CA ALA A 59 8.08 7.02 12.04
C ALA A 59 6.95 6.33 12.82
N GLU A 60 5.74 6.90 12.81
CA GLU A 60 4.57 6.27 13.44
C GLU A 60 4.23 4.92 12.80
N PHE A 61 4.28 4.82 11.47
CA PHE A 61 4.03 3.58 10.73
C PHE A 61 5.12 2.51 10.91
N GLU A 62 6.34 2.92 11.26
CA GLU A 62 7.42 1.99 11.63
C GLU A 62 7.15 1.32 12.99
N GLU A 63 6.45 2.02 13.88
CA GLU A 63 6.07 1.54 15.21
C GLU A 63 4.72 0.80 15.21
N ASP A 64 3.87 1.02 14.21
CA ASP A 64 2.56 0.38 14.08
C ASP A 64 2.68 -1.12 13.67
N PRO A 65 2.29 -2.07 14.53
CA PRO A 65 2.45 -3.50 14.26
C PRO A 65 1.62 -4.00 13.06
N ASP A 66 0.46 -3.39 12.79
CA ASP A 66 -0.41 -3.80 11.69
C ASP A 66 0.15 -3.33 10.35
N VAL A 67 0.71 -2.12 10.30
CA VAL A 67 1.42 -1.62 9.10
C VAL A 67 2.65 -2.47 8.83
N GLN A 68 3.44 -2.79 9.86
CA GLN A 68 4.61 -3.67 9.72
C GLN A 68 4.25 -5.07 9.24
N LEU A 69 3.15 -5.64 9.75
CA LEU A 69 2.65 -6.94 9.29
C LEU A 69 2.23 -6.88 7.81
N ALA A 70 1.52 -5.83 7.40
CA ALA A 70 1.13 -5.64 6.01
C ALA A 70 2.36 -5.51 5.09
N VAL A 71 3.36 -4.70 5.45
CA VAL A 71 4.62 -4.56 4.70
C VAL A 71 5.30 -5.91 4.52
N ARG A 72 5.53 -6.67 5.60
CA ARG A 72 6.19 -7.98 5.55
C ARG A 72 5.41 -9.00 4.73
N THR A 73 4.09 -8.97 4.81
CA THR A 73 3.21 -9.83 4.01
C THR A 73 3.42 -9.55 2.53
N VAL A 74 3.44 -8.26 2.15
CA VAL A 74 3.66 -7.85 0.76
C VAL A 74 5.08 -8.19 0.28
N GLU A 75 6.11 -7.93 1.07
CA GLU A 75 7.49 -8.31 0.74
C GLU A 75 7.61 -9.81 0.46
N THR A 76 6.96 -10.63 1.29
CA THR A 76 6.92 -12.08 1.11
C THR A 76 6.22 -12.47 -0.19
N LEU A 77 5.12 -11.80 -0.56
CA LEU A 77 4.42 -12.04 -1.82
C LEU A 77 5.29 -11.66 -3.03
N ILE A 78 5.95 -10.51 -2.99
CA ILE A 78 6.86 -10.06 -4.05
C ILE A 78 7.99 -11.07 -4.27
N LEU A 79 8.63 -11.52 -3.18
CA LEU A 79 9.71 -12.52 -3.24
C LEU A 79 9.22 -13.85 -3.82
N LYS A 80 8.06 -14.33 -3.38
CA LYS A 80 7.47 -15.58 -3.91
C LYS A 80 7.14 -15.48 -5.40
N ASN A 81 6.60 -14.36 -5.85
CA ASN A 81 6.29 -14.16 -7.26
C ASN A 81 7.55 -14.06 -8.11
N GLY A 82 8.57 -13.33 -7.64
CA GLY A 82 9.87 -13.25 -8.33
C GLY A 82 10.61 -14.58 -8.43
N LEU A 83 10.38 -15.51 -7.49
CA LEU A 83 10.90 -16.89 -7.55
C LEU A 83 10.12 -17.76 -8.56
N ASN A 84 8.82 -17.53 -8.72
CA ASN A 84 7.98 -18.29 -9.64
C ASN A 84 8.15 -17.87 -11.11
N ASP A 85 8.53 -16.61 -11.36
CA ASP A 85 8.81 -16.10 -12.72
C ASP A 85 10.23 -16.47 -13.24
N GLY A 86 11.00 -17.23 -12.45
CA GLY A 86 12.40 -17.56 -12.69
C GLY A 86 12.73 -19.05 -12.92
N LEU A 87 11.74 -19.91 -13.17
CA LEU A 87 11.91 -21.34 -13.48
C LEU A 87 11.22 -21.75 -14.80
#